data_AF-A0AAU1Y1K9-F1
#
_entry.id   AF-A0AAU1Y1K9-F1
#
_cell.length_a   1.000
_cell.length_b   1.000
_cell.length_c   1.000
_cell.angle_alpha   90.00
_cell.angle_beta   90.00
_cell.angle_gamma   90.00
#
_symmetry.space_group_name_H-M   'P 1'
#
loop_
_entity.id
_entity.type
_entity.pdbx_description
1 polymer ?
#
loop_
_entity_poly.entity_id
_entity_poly.type
_entity_poly.pdbx_seq_one_letter_code
_entity_poly.pdbx_strand_id
1 'polypeptide(L)' 'MTMLRTTVAPTAVREDWCHVCKAYTRLTVDLLLLTPCGVTTVGTWAWCEICDDPTDQPQEAARG' A
#
# COMPACT_ATOMS: atom_id res chain seq x y z
N MET A 1 5.87 -11.49 31.38
CA MET A 1 5.20 -10.68 30.34
C MET A 1 5.60 -11.27 28.99
N THR A 2 4.67 -11.93 28.29
CA THR A 2 4.97 -12.55 26.97
C THR A 2 4.78 -11.50 25.88
N MET A 3 5.81 -11.25 25.08
CA MET A 3 5.71 -10.33 23.94
C MET A 3 4.90 -10.99 22.82
N LEU A 4 3.79 -10.36 22.42
CA LEU A 4 2.95 -10.85 21.33
C LEU A 4 3.46 -10.26 20.01
N ARG A 5 3.91 -11.12 19.10
CA ARG A 5 4.31 -10.72 17.76
C ARG A 5 3.08 -10.43 16.92
N THR A 6 3.05 -9.26 16.32
CA THR A 6 2.05 -8.89 15.32
C THR A 6 2.77 -8.67 14.00
N THR A 7 2.22 -9.19 12.91
CA THR A 7 2.82 -9.07 11.57
C THR A 7 1.82 -8.41 10.64
N VAL A 8 2.27 -7.43 9.86
CA VAL A 8 1.49 -6.87 8.76
C VAL A 8 1.94 -7.55 7.48
N ALA A 9 0.98 -8.06 6.70
CA ALA A 9 1.26 -8.73 5.43
C ALA A 9 0.29 -8.23 4.35
N PRO A 10 0.77 -7.98 3.12
CA PRO A 10 -0.10 -7.65 2.00
C PRO A 10 -0.83 -8.89 1.48
N THR A 11 -2.02 -8.69 0.93
CA THR A 11 -2.68 -9.65 0.05
C THR A 11 -2.08 -9.62 -1.36
N ALA A 12 -2.65 -10.41 -2.28
CA ALA A 12 -2.31 -10.28 -3.69
C ALA A 12 -2.62 -8.86 -4.18
N VAL A 13 -1.63 -8.24 -4.83
CA VAL A 13 -1.82 -6.98 -5.54
C VAL A 13 -2.77 -7.22 -6.69
N ARG A 14 -3.76 -6.33 -6.85
CA ARG A 14 -4.68 -6.33 -8.00
C ARG A 14 -4.60 -5.02 -8.75
N GLU A 15 -4.82 -5.10 -10.05
CA GLU A 15 -5.01 -3.94 -10.90
C GLU A 15 -6.46 -3.45 -10.82
N ASP A 16 -6.64 -2.15 -11.00
CA ASP A 16 -7.92 -1.45 -10.98
C ASP A 16 -7.85 -0.22 -11.89
N TRP A 17 -9.01 0.37 -12.15
CA TRP A 17 -9.17 1.57 -12.95
C TRP A 17 -8.75 2.83 -12.17
N CYS A 18 -7.85 3.63 -12.73
CA CYS A 18 -7.52 4.94 -12.21
C CYS A 18 -8.50 6.00 -12.72
N HIS A 19 -9.20 6.67 -11.79
CA HIS A 19 -10.15 7.73 -12.16
C HIS A 19 -9.48 9.04 -12.60
N VAL A 20 -8.16 9.20 -12.43
CA VAL A 20 -7.40 10.39 -12.82
C VAL A 20 -6.90 10.23 -14.26
N CYS A 21 -5.95 9.34 -14.52
CA CYS A 21 -5.37 9.14 -15.86
C CYS A 21 -6.23 8.29 -16.80
N LYS A 22 -7.33 7.70 -16.32
CA LYS A 22 -8.26 6.87 -17.10
C LYS A 22 -7.59 5.65 -17.74
N ALA A 23 -6.78 4.94 -16.95
CA ALA A 23 -6.11 3.71 -17.35
C ALA A 23 -6.19 2.64 -16.25
N TYR A 24 -6.07 1.36 -16.64
CA TYR A 24 -5.97 0.21 -15.72
C TYR A 24 -4.54 0.08 -15.18
N THR A 25 -4.12 1.07 -14.40
CA THR A 25 -2.77 1.16 -13.81
C THR A 25 -2.81 1.49 -12.32
N ARG A 26 -4.00 1.44 -11.71
CA ARG A 26 -4.15 1.56 -10.27
C ARG A 26 -3.87 0.20 -9.65
N LEU A 27 -2.84 0.10 -8.82
CA LEU A 27 -2.55 -1.08 -8.04
C LEU A 27 -3.20 -0.93 -6.67
N THR A 28 -3.92 -1.97 -6.24
CA THR A 28 -4.64 -2.00 -4.96
C THR A 28 -4.29 -3.27 -4.20
N VAL A 29 -3.98 -3.14 -2.90
CA VAL A 29 -3.62 -4.24 -2.01
C VAL A 29 -4.31 -4.08 -0.65
N ASP A 30 -4.80 -5.18 -0.07
CA ASP A 30 -5.31 -5.14 1.30
C ASP A 30 -4.19 -5.52 2.26
N LEU A 31 -4.13 -4.82 3.39
CA LEU A 31 -3.16 -5.07 4.44
C LEU A 31 -3.83 -5.88 5.54
N LEU A 32 -3.26 -7.04 5.83
CA LEU A 32 -3.73 -7.94 6.87
C LEU A 32 -2.85 -7.81 8.11
N LEU A 33 -3.48 -7.77 9.27
CA LEU A 33 -2.85 -7.86 10.57
C LEU A 33 -2.99 -9.28 11.10
N LEU A 34 -1.86 -9.94 11.24
CA LEU A 34 -1.74 -11.29 11.75
C LEU A 34 -1.37 -11.21 13.23
N THR A 35 -2.30 -11.64 14.09
CA THR A 35 -2.10 -11.74 15.55
C THR A 35 -2.31 -13.18 16.00
N PRO A 36 -1.84 -13.57 17.20
CA PRO A 36 -2.15 -14.88 17.75
C PRO A 36 -3.66 -15.12 17.97
N CYS A 37 -4.46 -14.06 18.04
CA CYS A 37 -5.91 -14.13 18.18
C CYS A 37 -6.64 -14.29 16.82
N GLY A 38 -5.94 -14.16 15.70
CA GLY A 38 -6.51 -14.28 14.36
C GLY A 38 -6.02 -13.22 13.37
N VAL A 39 -6.72 -13.16 12.24
CA VAL A 39 -6.42 -12.28 11.10
C VAL A 39 -7.50 -11.22 10.96
N THR A 40 -7.10 -9.97 10.74
CA THR A 40 -8.02 -8.86 10.48
C THR A 40 -7.46 -7.94 9.40
N THR A 41 -8.32 -7.37 8.57
CA THR A 41 -7.93 -6.37 7.57
C THR A 41 -7.77 -5.02 8.25
N VAL A 42 -6.56 -4.44 8.19
CA VAL A 42 -6.28 -3.12 8.78
C VAL A 42 -6.52 -1.97 7.82
N GLY A 43 -6.51 -2.24 6.52
CA GLY A 43 -6.86 -1.25 5.51
C GLY A 43 -6.58 -1.71 4.09
N THR A 44 -6.98 -0.87 3.15
CA THR A 44 -6.67 -1.04 1.72
C THR A 44 -5.75 0.09 1.31
N TRP A 45 -4.64 -0.27 0.67
CA TRP A 45 -3.71 0.68 0.09
C TRP A 45 -3.82 0.63 -1.44
N ALA A 46 -3.75 1.79 -2.08
CA ALA A 46 -3.74 1.90 -3.53
C ALA A 46 -2.77 2.99 -3.98
N TRP A 47 -2.14 2.77 -5.13
CA TRP A 47 -1.34 3.77 -5.85
C TRP A 47 -1.53 3.59 -7.35
N CYS A 48 -1.37 4.65 -8.13
CA CYS A 48 -1.36 4.57 -9.59
C CYS A 48 0.05 4.75 -10.11
N GLU A 49 0.53 3.79 -10.90
CA GLU A 49 1.90 3.82 -11.43
C GLU A 49 2.21 5.05 -12.30
N ILE A 50 1.18 5.68 -12.87
CA ILE A 50 1.32 6.86 -13.74
C ILE A 50 1.16 8.16 -12.95
N CYS A 51 0.20 8.22 -12.03
CA CYS A 51 -0.13 9.47 -11.34
C CYS A 51 0.73 9.70 -10.08
N ASP A 52 1.14 8.61 -9.45
CA ASP A 52 1.90 8.61 -8.19
C ASP A 52 3.34 8.13 -8.44
N ASP A 53 3.93 8.47 -9.60
CA ASP A 53 5.30 8.09 -9.95
C ASP A 53 6.26 8.67 -8.88
N PRO A 54 6.98 7.83 -8.12
CA PRO A 54 7.88 8.28 -7.06
C PRO A 54 9.08 9.09 -7.60
N THR A 55 9.34 9.07 -8.90
CA THR A 55 10.39 9.86 -9.55
C THR A 55 9.98 11.28 -9.89
N ASP A 56 8.68 11.59 -9.88
CA ASP A 56 8.14 12.94 -10.05
C ASP A 56 8.25 13.80 -8.77
N GLN A 57 8.85 13.26 -7.69
CA GLN A 57 9.18 14.04 -6.51
C GLN A 57 10.33 15.02 -6.82
N PRO A 58 10.15 16.34 -6.62
CA PRO A 58 11.25 17.29 -6.73
C PRO A 58 12.38 16.86 -5.81
N GLN A 59 13.57 16.70 -6.38
CA GLN A 59 14.81 16.30 -5.68
C GLN A 59 15.34 17.40 -4.73
N GLU A 60 14.49 18.04 -3.93
CA GLU A 60 14.80 19.19 -3.07
C GLU A 60 14.65 18.90 -1.56
N ALA A 61 14.44 17.65 -1.14
CA ALA A 61 14.39 17.28 0.29
C ALA A 61 15.70 16.65 0.83
N ALA A 62 16.81 16.77 0.10
CA ALA A 62 18.12 16.20 0.51
C ALA A 62 19.15 17.26 0.98
N ARG A 63 18.76 18.54 1.11
CA ARG A 63 19.62 19.58 1.67
C ARG A 63 18.81 20.60 2.46
N GLY A 64 18.93 20.55 3.78
CA GLY A 64 18.36 21.51 4.73
C GLY A 64 18.39 20.97 6.13
#